data_AF-A0A9D7F665-F1
#
_entry.id   AF-A0A9D7F665-F1
#
_cell.length_a   1.000
_cell.length_b   1.000
_cell.length_c   1.000
_cell.angle_alpha   90.00
_cell.angle_beta   90.00
_cell.angle_gamma   90.00
#
_symmetry.space_group_name_H-M   'P 1'
#
loop_
_entity.id
_entity.type
_entity.pdbx_description
1 polymer ?
#
loop_
_entity_poly.entity_id
_entity_poly.type
_entity_poly.pdbx_seq_one_letter_code
_entity_poly.pdbx_strand_id
1 'polypeptide(L)'
;MLSIFSMIKFLIPAILLAITSPLFAQTNVRAWYADGQVWVVWEVGAPLPDWYEIYAKPTSFTSVDNATGVGKLHKLEYTCAALKEQIDTSTTPRIPAQSGPGKYQLAANEALFVFTPHEAGSLYFAVVAEGETTVTSGQNITVSAAPFQFNPASDPVECHLQAMFPSPFANGFICFAFMMWADGRQNQWENRPIFPSRRTLQKRDAKPFLYFSSRWIGYRAAIPNVCLAARRRQYSPSGVGR
;
A
#
# COMPACT_ATOMS: atom_id res chain seq x y z
N MET A 1 -43.07 -66.16 -28.23
CA MET A 1 -43.77 -65.79 -26.98
C MET A 1 -42.72 -65.36 -25.97
N LEU A 2 -42.79 -64.09 -25.53
CA LEU A 2 -42.11 -63.46 -24.38
C LEU A 2 -40.56 -63.46 -24.36
N SER A 3 -39.83 -62.43 -23.92
CA SER A 3 -40.20 -61.19 -23.23
C SER A 3 -39.16 -60.10 -23.51
N ILE A 4 -39.66 -58.95 -23.95
CA ILE A 4 -39.08 -57.62 -23.70
C ILE A 4 -39.03 -57.45 -22.17
N PHE A 5 -37.89 -57.05 -21.60
CA PHE A 5 -37.68 -56.37 -20.28
C PHE A 5 -36.33 -56.78 -19.66
N SER A 6 -35.26 -56.10 -20.06
CA SER A 6 -34.21 -55.65 -19.12
C SER A 6 -33.37 -54.57 -19.80
N MET A 7 -34.02 -53.42 -19.97
CA MET A 7 -33.37 -52.15 -20.22
C MET A 7 -32.56 -51.74 -18.98
N ILE A 8 -31.49 -50.97 -19.22
CA ILE A 8 -30.71 -50.21 -18.22
C ILE A 8 -29.67 -51.05 -17.46
N LYS A 9 -28.46 -51.12 -18.03
CA LYS A 9 -27.22 -51.03 -17.24
C LYS A 9 -26.03 -50.82 -18.18
N PHE A 10 -25.35 -49.69 -17.99
CA PHE A 10 -24.07 -49.29 -18.57
C PHE A 10 -24.09 -48.63 -19.97
N LEU A 11 -25.00 -47.68 -20.16
CA LEU A 11 -24.63 -46.44 -20.86
C LEU A 11 -24.04 -45.51 -19.79
N ILE A 12 -22.74 -45.22 -19.85
CA ILE A 12 -22.01 -44.02 -19.38
C ILE A 12 -20.51 -44.36 -19.50
N PRO A 13 -19.81 -43.97 -20.57
CA PRO A 13 -18.44 -43.54 -20.45
C PRO A 13 -18.45 -42.05 -20.15
N ALA A 14 -18.07 -41.74 -18.91
CA ALA A 14 -17.44 -40.51 -18.45
C ALA A 14 -17.55 -39.29 -19.37
N ILE A 15 -18.57 -38.46 -19.10
CA ILE A 15 -18.47 -37.01 -19.29
C ILE A 15 -17.32 -36.57 -18.37
N LEU A 16 -16.12 -36.50 -18.95
CA LEU A 16 -14.98 -35.82 -18.38
C LEU A 16 -15.36 -34.33 -18.36
N LEU A 17 -16.09 -33.94 -17.32
CA LEU A 17 -16.39 -32.56 -17.02
C LEU A 17 -15.04 -31.91 -16.73
N ALA A 18 -14.43 -31.33 -17.76
CA ALA A 18 -13.26 -30.50 -17.65
C ALA A 18 -13.63 -29.35 -16.72
N ILE A 19 -13.24 -29.48 -15.45
CA ILE A 19 -13.21 -28.38 -14.51
C ILE A 19 -12.13 -27.45 -15.06
N THR A 20 -12.52 -26.55 -15.96
CA THR A 20 -11.70 -25.43 -16.36
C THR A 20 -11.65 -24.50 -15.18
N SER A 21 -10.75 -24.76 -14.24
CA SER A 21 -10.34 -23.77 -13.25
C SER A 21 -9.93 -22.53 -14.04
N PRO A 22 -10.52 -21.35 -13.81
CA PRO A 22 -9.97 -20.14 -14.39
C PRO A 22 -8.54 -20.02 -13.87
N LEU A 23 -7.57 -20.17 -14.76
CA LEU A 23 -6.20 -19.73 -14.51
C LEU A 23 -6.30 -18.21 -14.37
N PHE A 24 -6.42 -17.71 -13.14
CA PHE A 24 -6.19 -16.30 -12.88
C PHE A 24 -4.73 -16.06 -13.24
N ALA A 25 -4.49 -15.38 -14.36
CA ALA A 25 -3.18 -14.82 -14.64
C ALA A 25 -2.83 -13.94 -13.43
N GLN A 26 -1.80 -14.33 -12.67
CA GLN A 26 -1.32 -13.56 -11.54
C GLN A 26 -0.93 -12.19 -12.06
N THR A 27 -1.64 -11.14 -11.64
CA THR A 27 -1.28 -9.78 -12.00
C THR A 27 -0.04 -9.37 -11.23
N ASN A 28 0.85 -8.61 -11.90
CA ASN A 28 1.97 -7.99 -11.21
C ASN A 28 1.48 -6.96 -10.18
N VAL A 29 0.32 -6.33 -10.42
CA VAL A 29 -0.27 -5.35 -9.50
C VAL A 29 -1.34 -5.99 -8.62
N ARG A 30 -1.23 -5.77 -7.31
CA ARG A 30 -2.20 -6.20 -6.29
C ARG A 30 -2.66 -4.98 -5.50
N ALA A 31 -3.95 -4.93 -5.16
CA ALA A 31 -4.49 -3.87 -4.33
C ALA A 31 -5.51 -4.38 -3.33
N TRP A 32 -5.50 -3.85 -2.12
CA TRP A 32 -6.49 -4.17 -1.08
C TRP A 32 -6.68 -3.02 -0.10
N TYR A 33 -7.86 -2.97 0.51
CA TYR A 33 -8.21 -1.97 1.51
C TYR A 33 -7.90 -2.47 2.92
N ALA A 34 -7.22 -1.64 3.71
CA ALA A 34 -6.95 -1.86 5.12
C ALA A 34 -6.51 -0.55 5.80
N ASP A 35 -6.81 -0.41 7.09
CA ASP A 35 -6.41 0.72 7.95
C ASP A 35 -6.75 2.09 7.28
N GLY A 36 -7.99 2.21 6.77
CA GLY A 36 -8.51 3.41 6.13
C GLY A 36 -7.95 3.74 4.75
N GLN A 37 -7.10 2.87 4.15
CA GLN A 37 -6.38 3.14 2.89
C GLN A 37 -6.37 1.92 1.96
N VAL A 38 -6.08 2.16 0.68
CA VAL A 38 -5.84 1.10 -0.32
C VAL A 38 -4.33 0.98 -0.54
N TRP A 39 -3.82 -0.23 -0.31
CA TRP A 39 -2.42 -0.59 -0.49
C TRP A 39 -2.24 -1.18 -1.87
N VAL A 40 -1.50 -0.49 -2.74
CA VAL A 40 -1.20 -0.92 -4.11
C VAL A 40 0.25 -1.37 -4.17
N VAL A 41 0.45 -2.67 -4.38
CA VAL A 41 1.76 -3.33 -4.40
C VAL A 41 1.99 -3.95 -5.76
N TRP A 42 3.20 -3.80 -6.30
CA TRP A 42 3.60 -4.43 -7.54
C TRP A 42 5.06 -4.85 -7.52
N GLU A 43 5.43 -5.83 -8.34
CA GLU A 43 6.84 -6.20 -8.51
C GLU A 43 7.52 -5.27 -9.52
N VAL A 44 8.74 -4.88 -9.20
CA VAL A 44 9.60 -4.06 -10.03
C VAL A 44 10.75 -4.89 -10.59
N GLY A 45 11.00 -4.75 -11.89
CA GLY A 45 12.12 -5.38 -12.59
C GLY A 45 13.25 -4.38 -12.83
N ALA A 46 14.49 -4.87 -12.86
CA ALA A 46 15.62 -4.05 -13.27
C ALA A 46 15.67 -3.90 -14.81
N PRO A 47 16.03 -2.72 -15.36
CA PRO A 47 16.37 -1.49 -14.64
C PRO A 47 15.13 -0.81 -14.03
N LEU A 48 15.26 -0.34 -12.78
CA LEU A 48 14.18 0.33 -12.07
C LEU A 48 13.88 1.70 -12.71
N PRO A 49 12.64 1.96 -13.17
CA PRO A 49 12.24 3.26 -13.70
C PRO A 49 12.39 4.37 -12.65
N ASP A 50 12.79 5.58 -13.06
CA ASP A 50 12.89 6.70 -12.11
C ASP A 50 11.51 7.11 -11.57
N TRP A 51 10.46 6.96 -12.39
CA TRP A 51 9.11 7.33 -12.06
C TRP A 51 8.11 6.23 -12.44
N TYR A 52 7.18 5.96 -11.52
CA TYR A 52 5.94 5.24 -11.80
C TYR A 52 4.76 6.21 -11.69
N GLU A 53 3.80 6.03 -12.57
CA GLU A 53 2.52 6.73 -12.56
C GLU A 53 1.40 5.72 -12.29
N ILE A 54 0.49 6.11 -11.40
CA ILE A 54 -0.60 5.26 -10.94
C ILE A 54 -1.91 5.84 -11.44
N TYR A 55 -2.68 5.01 -12.11
CA TYR A 55 -3.98 5.36 -12.68
C TYR A 55 -5.07 4.52 -12.03
N ALA A 56 -6.25 5.12 -11.85
CA ALA A 56 -7.39 4.42 -11.28
C ALA A 56 -8.69 4.69 -12.04
N LYS A 57 -9.56 3.69 -12.07
CA LYS A 57 -10.90 3.77 -12.68
C LYS A 57 -11.85 2.72 -12.09
N PRO A 58 -13.17 2.99 -11.97
CA PRO A 58 -14.14 2.00 -11.49
C PRO A 58 -14.30 0.77 -12.40
N THR A 59 -13.99 0.88 -13.68
CA THR A 59 -14.02 -0.21 -14.66
C THR A 59 -12.60 -0.51 -15.16
N SER A 60 -12.36 -1.74 -15.63
CA SER A 60 -11.08 -2.11 -16.24
C SER A 60 -10.80 -1.28 -17.50
N PHE A 61 -9.53 -1.08 -17.83
CA PHE A 61 -9.08 -0.22 -18.92
C PHE A 61 -7.77 -0.70 -19.52
N THR A 62 -7.50 -0.30 -20.76
CA THR A 62 -6.33 -0.71 -21.54
C THR A 62 -5.41 0.43 -21.93
N SER A 63 -5.79 1.68 -21.64
CA SER A 63 -4.97 2.87 -21.85
C SER A 63 -5.15 3.85 -20.70
N VAL A 64 -4.05 4.50 -20.31
CA VAL A 64 -4.02 5.52 -19.26
C VAL A 64 -4.86 6.75 -19.59
N ASP A 65 -5.07 7.06 -20.88
CA ASP A 65 -5.88 8.20 -21.33
C ASP A 65 -7.36 8.07 -20.92
N ASN A 66 -7.79 6.84 -20.64
CA ASN A 66 -9.15 6.51 -20.24
C ASN A 66 -9.33 6.42 -18.72
N ALA A 67 -8.31 6.75 -17.94
CA ALA A 67 -8.27 6.62 -16.49
C ALA A 67 -7.79 7.91 -15.82
N THR A 68 -8.01 8.00 -14.51
CA THR A 68 -7.59 9.17 -13.73
C THR A 68 -6.23 8.91 -13.11
N GLY A 69 -5.25 9.78 -13.35
CA GLY A 69 -3.98 9.76 -12.63
C GLY A 69 -4.19 10.05 -11.14
N VAL A 70 -3.87 9.09 -10.28
CA VAL A 70 -4.05 9.18 -8.81
C VAL A 70 -2.74 9.35 -8.05
N GLY A 71 -1.59 9.11 -8.68
CA GLY A 71 -0.29 9.34 -8.05
C GLY A 71 0.87 9.24 -9.02
N LYS A 72 1.98 9.87 -8.65
CA LYS A 72 3.27 9.74 -9.33
C LYS A 72 4.37 9.60 -8.29
N LEU A 73 5.13 8.51 -8.36
CA LEU A 73 6.14 8.18 -7.36
C LEU A 73 7.53 8.16 -7.97
N HIS A 74 8.47 8.82 -7.32
CA HIS A 74 9.88 8.67 -7.65
C HIS A 74 10.41 7.34 -7.11
N LYS A 75 11.51 6.85 -7.69
CA LYS A 75 12.26 5.67 -7.23
C LYS A 75 12.52 5.64 -5.74
N LEU A 76 12.89 6.77 -5.15
CA LEU A 76 13.14 6.86 -3.71
C LEU A 76 11.87 6.67 -2.86
N GLU A 77 10.70 6.98 -3.41
CA GLU A 77 9.42 6.91 -2.72
C GLU A 77 8.83 5.49 -2.81
N TYR A 78 8.73 4.92 -4.02
CA TYR A 78 8.12 3.60 -4.19
C TYR A 78 9.00 2.46 -3.64
N THR A 79 10.32 2.65 -3.55
CA THR A 79 11.24 1.72 -2.88
C THR A 79 11.43 1.98 -1.39
N CYS A 80 10.78 3.02 -0.86
CA CYS A 80 10.88 3.46 0.54
C CYS A 80 12.34 3.69 0.99
N ALA A 81 13.13 4.40 0.20
CA ALA A 81 14.56 4.62 0.45
C ALA A 81 14.84 5.23 1.83
N ALA A 82 13.97 6.11 2.33
CA ALA A 82 14.10 6.70 3.67
C ALA A 82 14.08 5.65 4.79
N LEU A 83 13.32 4.56 4.65
CA LEU A 83 13.33 3.45 5.61
C LEU A 83 14.68 2.73 5.59
N LYS A 84 15.19 2.48 4.37
CA LYS A 84 16.46 1.78 4.14
C LYS A 84 17.66 2.58 4.66
N GLU A 85 17.66 3.89 4.45
CA GLU A 85 18.72 4.79 4.91
C GLU A 85 18.79 4.90 6.43
N GLN A 86 17.64 4.88 7.11
CA GLN A 86 17.56 5.18 8.54
C GLN A 86 17.54 3.93 9.43
N ILE A 87 17.19 2.76 8.89
CA ILE A 87 17.11 1.49 9.63
C ILE A 87 18.19 0.53 9.16
N ASP A 88 18.04 -0.02 7.95
CA ASP A 88 18.97 -0.95 7.33
C ASP A 88 18.68 -1.04 5.83
N THR A 89 19.74 -1.09 5.00
CA THR A 89 19.64 -1.08 3.53
C THR A 89 18.79 -2.20 2.91
N SER A 90 18.64 -3.33 3.62
CA SER A 90 17.85 -4.49 3.22
C SER A 90 16.39 -4.44 3.74
N THR A 91 16.05 -3.46 4.58
CA THR A 91 14.70 -3.35 5.17
C THR A 91 13.67 -3.03 4.10
N THR A 92 12.58 -3.79 4.09
CA THR A 92 11.39 -3.49 3.30
C THR A 92 10.26 -2.98 4.20
N PRO A 93 9.25 -2.29 3.65
CA PRO A 93 8.10 -1.84 4.43
C PRO A 93 7.23 -3.00 4.94
N ARG A 94 6.72 -2.83 6.17
CA ARG A 94 5.64 -3.62 6.77
C ARG A 94 4.32 -2.87 6.64
N ILE A 95 3.38 -3.46 5.92
CA ILE A 95 2.05 -2.90 5.66
C ILE A 95 0.96 -3.85 6.17
N PRO A 96 -0.32 -3.48 6.19
CA PRO A 96 -1.40 -4.40 6.52
C PRO A 96 -1.47 -5.57 5.53
N ALA A 97 -1.76 -6.77 6.03
CA ALA A 97 -1.90 -7.94 5.18
C ALA A 97 -3.16 -7.87 4.30
N GLN A 98 -3.11 -8.48 3.11
CA GLN A 98 -4.25 -8.53 2.17
C GLN A 98 -5.45 -9.30 2.73
N SER A 99 -5.22 -10.30 3.59
CA SER A 99 -6.27 -11.13 4.18
C SER A 99 -6.08 -11.25 5.69
N GLY A 100 -7.05 -10.76 6.45
CA GLY A 100 -7.14 -10.96 7.89
C GLY A 100 -6.25 -10.04 8.74
N PRO A 101 -6.34 -10.18 10.07
CA PRO A 101 -5.52 -9.40 11.00
C PRO A 101 -4.06 -9.83 10.87
N GLY A 102 -3.19 -8.91 10.43
CA GLY A 102 -1.77 -9.19 10.26
C GLY A 102 -1.04 -8.09 9.54
N LYS A 103 0.28 -8.25 9.42
CA LYS A 103 1.15 -7.38 8.63
C LYS A 103 1.82 -8.20 7.51
N TYR A 104 1.95 -7.60 6.35
CA TYR A 104 2.68 -8.09 5.20
C TYR A 104 4.01 -7.35 5.08
N GLN A 105 5.09 -8.11 5.00
CA GLN A 105 6.43 -7.60 4.73
C GLN A 105 6.64 -7.61 3.22
N LEU A 106 6.90 -6.45 2.61
CA LEU A 106 7.15 -6.40 1.17
C LEU A 106 8.38 -7.25 0.81
N ALA A 107 8.34 -7.89 -0.35
CA ALA A 107 9.52 -8.51 -0.93
C ALA A 107 10.52 -7.45 -1.40
N ALA A 108 11.79 -7.84 -1.58
CA ALA A 108 12.85 -6.91 -1.99
C ALA A 108 12.63 -6.31 -3.39
N ASN A 109 11.92 -7.04 -4.25
CA ASN A 109 11.52 -6.65 -5.60
C ASN A 109 10.11 -6.04 -5.65
N GLU A 110 9.52 -5.64 -4.52
CA GLU A 110 8.21 -5.01 -4.49
C GLU A 110 8.30 -3.51 -4.25
N ALA A 111 7.35 -2.80 -4.85
CA ALA A 111 7.14 -1.38 -4.70
C ALA A 111 5.74 -1.10 -4.13
N LEU A 112 5.58 0.10 -3.56
CA LEU A 112 4.38 0.47 -2.83
C LEU A 112 3.85 1.85 -3.22
N PHE A 113 2.54 1.91 -3.40
CA PHE A 113 1.73 3.12 -3.43
C PHE A 113 0.55 2.95 -2.49
N VAL A 114 0.14 4.04 -1.83
CA VAL A 114 -1.01 4.03 -0.93
C VAL A 114 -2.02 5.06 -1.40
N PHE A 115 -3.24 4.62 -1.67
CA PHE A 115 -4.35 5.49 -2.04
C PHE A 115 -5.25 5.72 -0.84
N THR A 116 -5.57 6.97 -0.54
CA THR A 116 -6.50 7.32 0.56
C THR A 116 -7.87 7.64 -0.05
N PRO A 117 -8.91 6.83 0.19
CA PRO A 117 -10.24 7.10 -0.31
C PRO A 117 -10.90 8.25 0.45
N HIS A 118 -11.75 9.00 -0.26
CA HIS A 118 -12.58 10.10 0.26
C HIS A 118 -14.08 9.87 0.06
N GLU A 119 -14.42 8.73 -0.52
CA GLU A 119 -15.77 8.20 -0.71
C GLU A 119 -15.68 6.68 -0.73
N ALA A 120 -16.78 5.99 -0.43
CA ALA A 120 -16.83 4.54 -0.59
C ALA A 120 -16.89 4.19 -2.09
N GLY A 121 -16.21 3.11 -2.49
CA GLY A 121 -16.12 2.76 -3.89
C GLY A 121 -15.30 1.53 -4.16
N SER A 122 -15.02 1.29 -5.44
CA SER A 122 -14.13 0.24 -5.88
C SER A 122 -13.42 0.69 -7.14
N LEU A 123 -12.10 0.53 -7.19
CA LEU A 123 -11.27 1.00 -8.30
C LEU A 123 -10.30 -0.08 -8.76
N TYR A 124 -10.16 -0.22 -10.07
CA TYR A 124 -8.99 -0.85 -10.68
C TYR A 124 -7.81 0.12 -10.57
N PHE A 125 -6.64 -0.42 -10.22
CA PHE A 125 -5.39 0.34 -10.17
C PHE A 125 -4.44 -0.19 -11.22
N ALA A 126 -3.93 0.69 -12.08
CA ALA A 126 -2.86 0.40 -13.02
C ALA A 126 -1.59 1.17 -12.64
N VAL A 127 -0.43 0.56 -12.84
CA VAL A 127 0.87 1.13 -12.53
C VAL A 127 1.75 1.05 -13.77
N VAL A 128 2.14 2.20 -14.31
CA VAL A 128 2.93 2.28 -15.54
C VAL A 128 4.21 3.07 -15.30
N ALA A 129 5.29 2.71 -15.98
CA ALA A 129 6.49 3.55 -15.98
C ALA A 129 6.16 4.89 -16.67
N GLU A 130 6.85 5.96 -16.28
CA GLU A 130 6.66 7.26 -16.93
C GLU A 130 6.85 7.16 -18.46
N GLY A 131 5.89 7.72 -19.19
CA GLY A 131 5.85 7.70 -20.66
C GLY A 131 5.12 6.51 -21.26
N GLU A 132 4.81 5.47 -20.48
CA GLU A 132 4.01 4.33 -20.94
C GLU A 132 2.51 4.63 -20.86
N THR A 133 1.79 4.35 -21.94
CA THR A 133 0.34 4.59 -22.00
C THR A 133 -0.50 3.33 -22.03
N THR A 134 0.12 2.18 -22.28
CA THR A 134 -0.57 0.90 -22.45
C THR A 134 -0.79 0.20 -21.12
N VAL A 135 -2.01 -0.26 -20.90
CA VAL A 135 -2.42 -1.05 -19.74
C VAL A 135 -2.85 -2.44 -20.21
N THR A 136 -2.20 -3.46 -19.68
CA THR A 136 -2.39 -4.87 -20.07
C THR A 136 -2.82 -5.69 -18.87
N SER A 137 -3.99 -6.32 -18.99
CA SER A 137 -4.52 -7.24 -17.99
C SER A 137 -3.54 -8.39 -17.73
N GLY A 138 -3.39 -8.80 -16.48
CA GLY A 138 -2.38 -9.79 -16.07
C GLY A 138 -0.98 -9.21 -15.90
N GLN A 139 -0.72 -7.96 -16.31
CA GLN A 139 0.57 -7.31 -16.17
C GLN A 139 0.46 -6.13 -15.20
N ASN A 140 0.10 -4.96 -15.70
CA ASN A 140 0.27 -3.70 -15.00
C ASN A 140 -1.03 -3.09 -14.45
N ILE A 141 -2.05 -3.93 -14.23
CA ILE A 141 -3.35 -3.57 -13.63
C ILE A 141 -3.82 -4.68 -12.69
N THR A 142 -4.59 -4.32 -11.67
CA THR A 142 -5.23 -5.29 -10.76
C THR A 142 -6.22 -6.22 -11.49
N VAL A 143 -6.33 -7.49 -11.06
CA VAL A 143 -7.28 -8.47 -11.63
C VAL A 143 -8.72 -7.99 -11.48
N SER A 144 -9.03 -7.41 -10.32
CA SER A 144 -10.35 -6.88 -9.96
C SER A 144 -10.22 -5.47 -9.39
N ALA A 145 -11.34 -4.76 -9.36
CA ALA A 145 -11.42 -3.50 -8.62
C ALA A 145 -11.26 -3.78 -7.12
N ALA A 146 -10.40 -3.03 -6.45
CA ALA A 146 -10.21 -3.10 -5.02
C ALA A 146 -11.32 -2.31 -4.33
N PRO A 147 -12.22 -2.96 -3.57
CA PRO A 147 -13.26 -2.27 -2.84
C PRO A 147 -12.66 -1.54 -1.63
N PHE A 148 -13.20 -0.37 -1.31
CA PHE A 148 -12.81 0.42 -0.14
C PHE A 148 -14.01 1.17 0.43
N GLN A 149 -13.89 1.52 1.71
CA GLN A 149 -14.88 2.30 2.43
C GLN A 149 -14.34 3.69 2.76
N PHE A 150 -15.24 4.60 3.11
CA PHE A 150 -14.89 5.89 3.67
C PHE A 150 -15.60 6.08 5.00
N ASN A 151 -14.89 5.77 6.10
CA ASN A 151 -15.39 5.95 7.45
C ASN A 151 -14.26 6.43 8.37
N PRO A 152 -13.86 7.70 8.29
CA PRO A 152 -12.71 8.21 9.04
C PRO A 152 -12.90 8.17 10.57
N ALA A 153 -14.14 8.03 11.07
CA ALA A 153 -14.43 7.96 12.49
C ALA A 153 -14.13 6.58 13.10
N SER A 154 -14.32 5.51 12.34
CA SER A 154 -14.11 4.13 12.83
C SER A 154 -12.98 3.37 12.12
N ASP A 155 -12.53 3.87 10.96
CA ASP A 155 -11.40 3.35 10.20
C ASP A 155 -10.43 4.49 9.80
N PRO A 156 -9.72 5.06 10.79
CA PRO A 156 -8.77 6.15 10.56
C PRO A 156 -7.52 5.66 9.83
N VAL A 157 -6.77 6.59 9.23
CA VAL A 157 -5.42 6.27 8.72
C VAL A 157 -4.51 6.09 9.93
N GLU A 158 -3.77 4.99 9.98
CA GLU A 158 -2.89 4.67 11.10
C GLU A 158 -1.40 4.73 10.72
N CYS A 159 -0.54 4.81 11.73
CA CYS A 159 0.90 4.60 11.54
C CYS A 159 1.23 3.11 11.67
N HIS A 160 2.16 2.65 10.84
CA HIS A 160 2.60 1.26 10.81
C HIS A 160 4.01 1.12 11.36
N LEU A 161 4.17 0.30 12.40
CA LEU A 161 5.46 -0.03 12.98
C LEU A 161 6.34 -0.78 11.96
N GLN A 162 7.53 -0.27 11.71
CA GLN A 162 8.50 -0.82 10.77
C GLN A 162 9.64 -1.55 11.46
N ALA A 163 10.18 -0.98 12.55
CA ALA A 163 11.31 -1.56 13.26
C ALA A 163 11.32 -1.19 14.74
N MET A 164 11.98 -2.04 15.53
CA MET A 164 12.28 -1.81 16.94
C MET A 164 13.77 -2.08 17.17
N PHE A 165 14.47 -1.17 17.84
CA PHE A 165 15.91 -1.32 18.10
C PHE A 165 16.32 -0.58 19.38
N PRO A 166 17.43 -0.99 20.04
CA PRO A 166 17.95 -0.27 21.20
C PRO A 166 18.24 1.19 20.87
N SER A 167 17.89 2.11 21.77
CA SER A 167 18.10 3.54 21.54
C SER A 167 19.59 3.87 21.49
N PRO A 168 20.09 4.49 20.41
CA PRO A 168 21.47 4.97 20.35
C PRO A 168 21.70 6.20 21.23
N PHE A 169 20.63 6.80 21.77
CA PHE A 169 20.69 8.04 22.55
C PHE A 169 20.67 7.79 24.06
N ALA A 170 20.17 6.65 24.52
CA ALA A 170 20.06 6.34 25.94
C ALA A 170 20.00 4.82 26.18
N ASN A 171 20.88 4.33 27.04
CA ASN A 171 20.91 2.91 27.41
C ASN A 171 19.62 2.51 28.16
N GLY A 172 19.09 1.32 27.89
CA GLY A 172 17.85 0.83 28.49
C GLY A 172 16.55 1.39 27.89
N PHE A 173 16.61 2.05 26.72
CA PHE A 173 15.44 2.49 25.95
C PHE A 173 15.35 1.74 24.63
N ILE A 174 14.11 1.53 24.14
CA ILE A 174 13.85 0.99 22.80
C ILE A 174 13.27 2.10 21.92
N CYS A 175 13.84 2.25 20.73
CA CYS A 175 13.32 3.07 19.65
C CYS A 175 12.37 2.24 18.77
N PHE A 176 11.31 2.89 18.31
CA PHE A 176 10.29 2.38 17.42
C PHE A 176 10.25 3.27 16.19
N ALA A 177 10.43 2.68 15.01
CA ALA A 177 10.33 3.38 13.74
C ALA A 177 8.94 3.13 13.15
N PHE A 178 8.18 4.20 12.88
CA PHE A 178 6.85 4.13 12.29
C PHE A 178 6.83 4.81 10.94
N MET A 179 6.10 4.23 9.98
CA MET A 179 5.76 4.87 8.72
C MET A 179 4.28 5.19 8.64
N MET A 180 3.96 6.34 8.07
CA MET A 180 2.60 6.77 7.76
C MET A 180 2.56 7.26 6.32
N TRP A 181 1.51 6.90 5.58
CA TRP A 181 1.27 7.40 4.25
C TRP A 181 0.13 8.39 4.31
N ALA A 182 0.42 9.66 4.00
CA ALA A 182 -0.56 10.72 4.17
C ALA A 182 -0.85 11.43 2.87
N ASP A 183 -2.13 11.50 2.51
CA ASP A 183 -2.60 12.26 1.36
C ASP A 183 -2.21 13.73 1.50
N GLY A 184 -1.47 14.25 0.51
CA GLY A 184 -0.96 15.61 0.46
C GLY A 184 -2.00 16.69 0.14
N ARG A 185 -3.28 16.33 -0.06
CA ARG A 185 -4.36 17.30 -0.30
C ARG A 185 -4.57 18.21 0.91
N GLN A 186 -4.83 19.50 0.63
CA GLN A 186 -4.97 20.55 1.64
C GLN A 186 -6.40 20.74 2.14
N ASN A 187 -7.33 19.83 1.84
CA ASN A 187 -8.74 20.04 2.15
C ASN A 187 -9.09 19.59 3.57
N GLN A 188 -8.97 20.50 4.52
CA GLN A 188 -9.33 20.27 5.93
C GLN A 188 -10.83 19.95 6.14
N TRP A 189 -11.70 20.20 5.15
CA TRP A 189 -13.16 19.99 5.24
C TRP A 189 -13.60 18.55 4.91
N GLU A 190 -12.70 17.69 4.43
CA GLU A 190 -12.99 16.28 4.09
C GLU A 190 -12.87 15.34 5.31
N ASN A 191 -12.83 15.88 6.55
CA ASN A 191 -12.77 15.11 7.80
C ASN A 191 -11.60 14.09 7.92
N ARG A 192 -10.56 14.21 7.08
CA ARG A 192 -9.26 13.52 7.23
C ARG A 192 -8.11 14.52 7.31
N PRO A 193 -7.89 15.19 8.45
CA PRO A 193 -6.74 16.08 8.64
C PRO A 193 -5.46 15.24 8.84
N ILE A 194 -4.82 14.78 7.76
CA ILE A 194 -3.63 13.91 7.87
C ILE A 194 -2.31 14.71 8.07
N PHE A 195 -2.26 16.05 7.95
CA PHE A 195 -1.09 16.87 8.36
C PHE A 195 -1.40 18.38 8.57
N PRO A 196 -0.53 19.17 9.26
CA PRO A 196 -0.55 20.62 9.17
C PRO A 196 -0.12 21.08 7.77
N SER A 197 -0.86 22.05 7.23
CA SER A 197 -0.75 22.60 5.88
C SER A 197 0.68 22.73 5.33
N ARG A 198 1.01 21.97 4.27
CA ARG A 198 2.17 22.26 3.41
C ARG A 198 1.75 22.68 2.01
N ARG A 199 2.23 23.86 1.62
CA ARG A 199 2.09 24.58 0.36
C ARG A 199 2.78 23.85 -0.80
N THR A 200 2.05 23.06 -1.58
CA THR A 200 2.26 22.89 -3.04
C THR A 200 1.06 22.17 -3.65
N LEU A 201 0.26 22.89 -4.45
CA LEU A 201 -0.94 22.43 -5.17
C LEU A 201 -0.67 21.31 -6.22
N GLN A 202 0.58 20.88 -6.37
CA GLN A 202 1.03 20.05 -7.49
C GLN A 202 1.37 18.61 -7.14
N LYS A 203 1.21 18.20 -5.86
CA LYS A 203 1.46 16.82 -5.39
C LYS A 203 0.24 16.30 -4.64
N ARG A 204 -0.59 15.50 -5.32
CA ARG A 204 -1.79 14.84 -4.75
C ARG A 204 -1.44 13.46 -4.17
N ASP A 205 -0.28 13.35 -3.51
CA ASP A 205 0.34 12.04 -3.22
C ASP A 205 0.27 11.67 -1.74
N ALA A 206 0.04 10.38 -1.46
CA ALA A 206 0.27 9.80 -0.14
C ALA A 206 1.78 9.59 0.09
N LYS A 207 2.47 10.57 0.67
CA LYS A 207 3.92 10.46 0.87
C LYS A 207 4.24 9.57 2.08
N PRO A 208 5.20 8.64 1.98
CA PRO A 208 5.71 7.95 3.15
C PRO A 208 6.44 8.94 4.06
N PHE A 209 6.00 9.03 5.31
CA PHE A 209 6.68 9.76 6.38
C PHE A 209 7.21 8.76 7.41
N LEU A 210 8.52 8.83 7.67
CA LEU A 210 9.16 8.05 8.73
C LEU A 210 9.31 8.92 9.98
N TYR A 211 8.90 8.38 11.13
CA TYR A 211 9.08 9.01 12.43
C TYR A 211 9.59 7.99 13.46
N PHE A 212 10.37 8.48 14.43
CA PHE A 212 10.96 7.69 15.51
C PHE A 212 10.36 8.07 16.86
N SER A 213 9.83 7.07 17.57
CA SER A 213 9.44 7.19 18.99
C SER A 213 10.41 6.41 19.86
N SER A 214 10.69 6.86 21.09
CA SER A 214 11.49 6.07 22.05
C SER A 214 10.75 5.95 23.38
N ARG A 215 10.87 4.79 24.04
CA ARG A 215 10.25 4.50 25.35
C ARG A 215 11.19 3.71 26.26
N TRP A 216 11.03 3.89 27.58
CA TRP A 216 11.80 3.17 28.60
C TRP A 216 11.30 1.74 28.76
N ILE A 217 12.22 0.78 28.90
CA ILE A 217 11.94 -0.67 28.89
C ILE A 217 10.98 -1.12 30.01
N GLY A 218 10.88 -0.38 31.13
CA GLY A 218 10.00 -0.76 32.26
C GLY A 218 8.57 -0.18 32.23
N TYR A 219 8.15 0.53 31.17
CA TYR A 219 6.82 1.15 31.11
C TYR A 219 5.86 0.37 30.18
N ARG A 220 4.89 -0.36 30.75
CA ARG A 220 3.81 -1.04 30.01
C ARG A 220 2.57 -0.14 29.94
N ALA A 221 2.58 0.85 29.05
CA ALA A 221 1.35 1.57 28.66
C ALA A 221 1.04 1.25 27.19
N ALA A 222 -0.24 0.98 26.89
CA ALA A 222 -0.74 0.82 25.54
C ALA A 222 -0.25 1.99 24.67
N ILE A 223 0.25 1.68 23.48
CA ILE A 223 0.66 2.69 22.50
C ILE A 223 -0.65 3.35 22.04
N PRO A 224 -0.92 4.64 22.36
CA PRO A 224 -2.08 5.29 21.77
C PRO A 224 -1.84 5.42 20.26
N ASN A 225 -2.87 5.14 19.46
CA ASN A 225 -2.92 5.26 17.99
C ASN A 225 -2.78 6.72 17.49
N VAL A 226 -2.18 7.61 18.29
CA VAL A 226 -2.00 9.04 17.97
C VAL A 226 -0.55 9.27 17.56
N CYS A 227 -0.35 9.46 16.27
CA CYS A 227 0.94 9.79 15.68
C CYS A 227 1.28 11.26 15.96
N LEU A 228 2.06 11.52 17.01
CA LEU A 228 2.65 12.83 17.23
C LEU A 228 3.89 12.97 16.32
N ALA A 229 3.79 13.82 15.30
CA ALA A 229 4.91 14.11 14.39
C ALA A 229 6.05 14.83 15.14
N ALA A 230 7.06 14.09 15.58
CA ALA A 230 8.29 14.68 16.12
C ALA A 230 9.18 15.18 14.97
N ARG A 231 9.01 16.46 14.58
CA ARG A 231 9.99 17.15 13.73
C ARG A 231 11.17 17.57 14.62
N ARG A 232 12.31 16.88 14.52
CA ARG A 232 13.59 17.41 15.01
C ARG A 232 13.98 18.61 14.12
N ARG A 233 13.56 19.83 14.49
CA ARG A 233 14.45 20.97 14.27
C ARG A 233 15.48 20.88 15.37
N GLN A 234 16.66 20.35 15.06
CA GLN A 234 17.85 20.72 15.84
C GLN A 234 18.05 22.22 15.61
N TYR A 235 17.52 23.04 16.51
CA TYR A 235 18.13 24.35 16.75
C TYR A 235 19.50 24.04 17.36
N SER A 236 20.56 24.30 16.60
CA SER A 236 21.90 24.44 17.17
C SER A 236 22.00 25.84 17.76
N PRO A 237 22.16 26.02 19.08
CA PRO A 237 22.61 27.29 19.63
C PRO A 237 24.14 27.29 19.58
N SER A 238 24.70 27.70 18.44
CA SER A 238 26.06 28.25 18.37
C SER A 238 25.92 29.73 18.05
N GLY A 239 26.37 30.70 18.82
CA GLY A 239 27.09 30.73 20.09
C GLY A 239 27.14 32.20 20.51
N VAL A 240 27.30 32.44 21.80
CA VAL A 240 27.57 33.77 22.36
C VAL A 240 29.02 34.15 22.08
N GLY A 241 29.25 35.40 21.65
CA GLY A 241 30.52 36.10 21.86
C GLY A 241 31.24 36.58 20.60
N ARG A 242 30.97 37.83 20.19
CA ARG A 242 31.81 39.00 20.49
C ARG A 242 30.97 40.28 20.36
#